data_AF-D1NXW1-F1
#
_entry.id   AF-D1NXW1-F1
#
_cell.length_a   1.000
_cell.length_b   1.000
_cell.length_c   1.000
_cell.angle_alpha   90.00
_cell.angle_beta   90.00
_cell.angle_gamma   90.00
#
_symmetry.space_group_name_H-M   'P 1'
#
loop_
_entity.id
_entity.type
_entity.pdbx_description
1 polymer ?
#
loop_
_entity_poly.entity_id
_entity_poly.type
_entity_poly.pdbx_seq_one_letter_code
_entity_poly.pdbx_strand_id
1 'polypeptide(L)'
;MEKLELPATRIPIEHTAQSPIIASQPYVLLLPTYGGGTSKGAVPKEVIHFLNIETNRSFIRGVIAAGNTNFGKAYAIAGNIIAQKCHVPFLYRFELLGTEQDVQSVKQGLKSFWQRVYNGNHPHG
;
A
#
# COMPACT_ATOMS: atom_id res chain seq x y z
N MET A 1 3.39 -9.87 -10.15
CA MET A 1 3.09 -8.49 -10.60
C MET A 1 2.18 -8.46 -11.82
N GLU A 2 2.00 -9.57 -12.55
CA GLU A 2 1.16 -9.62 -13.76
C GLU A 2 -0.36 -9.43 -13.58
N LYS A 3 -0.95 -9.76 -12.43
CA LYS A 3 -2.43 -9.75 -12.29
C LYS A 3 -3.09 -8.37 -12.37
N LEU A 4 -2.37 -7.29 -12.04
CA LEU A 4 -2.96 -5.94 -12.00
C LEU A 4 -2.78 -5.16 -13.28
N GLU A 5 -1.88 -5.52 -14.20
CA GLU A 5 -1.61 -4.78 -15.45
C GLU A 5 -1.44 -3.25 -15.24
N LEU A 6 -0.94 -2.86 -14.07
CA LEU A 6 -0.68 -1.49 -13.68
C LEU A 6 0.83 -1.31 -13.50
N PRO A 7 1.39 -0.11 -13.75
CA PRO A 7 2.76 0.20 -13.39
C PRO A 7 2.97 -0.08 -11.90
N ALA A 8 3.87 -1.00 -11.57
CA ALA A 8 4.13 -1.40 -10.20
C ALA A 8 5.64 -1.59 -9.98
N THR A 9 6.14 -1.01 -8.89
CA THR A 9 7.54 -1.14 -8.47
C THR A 9 7.59 -1.98 -7.20
N ARG A 10 8.43 -3.02 -7.20
CA ARG A 10 8.60 -3.90 -6.04
C ARG A 10 9.68 -3.31 -5.16
N ILE A 11 9.39 -3.16 -3.86
CA ILE A 11 10.44 -2.87 -2.88
C ILE A 11 11.30 -4.15 -2.75
N PRO A 12 12.63 -4.06 -2.99
CA PRO A 12 13.53 -5.20 -2.87
C PRO A 12 13.50 -5.78 -1.46
N ILE A 13 13.63 -7.11 -1.37
CA ILE A 13 13.70 -7.83 -0.08
C ILE A 13 15.12 -7.75 0.51
N GLU A 14 16.11 -7.41 -0.29
CA GLU A 14 17.51 -7.46 0.12
C GLU A 14 17.95 -6.24 0.95
N HIS A 15 18.67 -6.51 2.03
CA HIS A 15 19.31 -5.52 2.92
C HIS A 15 20.57 -4.88 2.33
N THR A 16 20.96 -5.24 1.10
CA THR A 16 22.23 -4.89 0.44
C THR A 16 22.06 -3.85 -0.67
N ALA A 17 20.85 -3.38 -0.96
CA ALA A 17 20.65 -2.36 -1.98
C ALA A 17 21.41 -1.08 -1.59
N GLN A 18 22.57 -0.88 -2.21
CA GLN A 18 23.43 0.30 -2.07
C GLN A 18 22.72 1.60 -2.49
N SER A 19 21.49 1.51 -3.02
CA SER A 19 20.65 2.63 -3.38
C SER A 19 19.20 2.37 -2.96
N PRO A 20 18.65 3.15 -2.02
CA PRO A 20 17.24 3.04 -1.66
C PRO A 20 16.35 3.49 -2.82
N ILE A 21 15.19 2.86 -2.98
CA ILE A 21 14.19 3.35 -3.93
C ILE A 21 13.66 4.69 -3.43
N ILE A 22 13.73 5.70 -4.29
CA ILE A 22 13.16 7.03 -4.06
C ILE A 22 11.92 7.18 -4.95
N ALA A 23 10.77 7.46 -4.33
CA ALA A 23 9.54 7.77 -5.04
C ALA A 23 9.67 9.16 -5.68
N SER A 24 9.35 9.23 -6.97
CA SER A 24 9.33 10.47 -7.75
C SER A 24 7.92 10.93 -8.13
N GLN A 25 6.90 10.13 -7.82
CA GLN A 25 5.51 10.40 -8.18
C GLN A 25 4.54 9.86 -7.12
N PRO A 26 3.31 10.40 -7.04
CA PRO A 26 2.29 9.90 -6.13
C PRO A 26 2.01 8.40 -6.34
N TYR A 27 1.87 7.64 -5.25
CA TYR A 27 1.63 6.19 -5.33
C TYR A 27 0.64 5.67 -4.29
N VAL A 28 0.10 4.48 -4.56
CA VAL A 28 -0.62 3.66 -3.57
C VAL A 28 0.28 2.50 -3.17
N LEU A 29 0.46 2.29 -1.87
CA LEU A 29 1.26 1.19 -1.36
C LEU A 29 0.42 -0.09 -1.27
N LEU A 30 0.90 -1.20 -1.84
CA LEU A 30 0.33 -2.52 -1.64
C LEU A 30 1.31 -3.38 -0.83
N LEU A 31 0.87 -3.94 0.31
CA LEU A 31 1.72 -4.76 1.17
C LEU A 31 0.98 -5.97 1.78
N PRO A 32 1.69 -7.10 2.03
CA PRO A 32 1.18 -8.15 2.89
C PRO A 32 1.26 -7.74 4.37
N THR A 33 0.47 -8.41 5.20
CA THR A 33 0.52 -8.31 6.67
C THR A 33 1.23 -9.52 7.25
N TYR A 34 2.25 -9.30 8.07
CA TYR A 34 2.96 -10.33 8.83
C TYR A 34 2.61 -10.24 10.34
N GLY A 35 3.40 -10.86 11.22
CA GLY A 35 3.29 -10.64 12.68
C GLY A 35 2.27 -11.49 13.43
N GLY A 36 1.72 -12.55 12.81
CA GLY A 36 1.00 -13.63 13.50
C GLY A 36 -0.25 -13.20 14.29
N GLY A 37 -0.91 -12.11 13.90
CA GLY A 37 -2.10 -11.60 14.58
C GLY A 37 -1.84 -10.48 15.60
N THR A 38 -0.61 -10.00 15.72
CA THR A 38 -0.27 -8.82 16.52
C THR A 38 0.18 -7.65 15.64
N SER A 39 0.14 -6.43 16.18
CA SER A 39 0.66 -5.23 15.48
C SER A 39 2.19 -5.24 15.35
N LYS A 40 2.89 -5.94 16.26
CA LYS A 40 4.36 -6.02 16.26
C LYS A 40 4.82 -6.91 15.11
N GLY A 41 5.59 -6.33 14.19
CA GLY A 41 6.05 -7.04 12.99
C GLY A 41 4.97 -7.22 11.92
N ALA A 42 3.83 -6.52 12.04
CA ALA A 42 2.79 -6.56 11.02
C ALA A 42 3.22 -5.96 9.68
N VAL A 43 3.99 -4.89 9.74
CA VAL A 43 4.54 -4.20 8.56
C VAL A 43 5.91 -4.81 8.24
N PRO A 44 6.17 -5.23 6.98
CA PRO A 44 7.49 -5.69 6.56
C PRO A 44 8.57 -4.64 6.83
N LYS A 45 9.78 -5.07 7.21
CA LYS A 45 10.88 -4.14 7.53
C LYS A 45 11.24 -3.28 6.33
N GLU A 46 11.18 -3.83 5.13
CA GLU A 46 11.51 -3.16 3.87
C GLU A 46 10.55 -1.99 3.61
N VAL A 47 9.26 -2.17 3.92
CA VAL A 47 8.26 -1.10 3.86
C VAL A 47 8.54 -0.03 4.90
N ILE A 48 8.95 -0.42 6.12
CA ILE A 48 9.31 0.54 7.16
C ILE A 48 10.51 1.40 6.69
N HIS A 49 11.57 0.78 6.16
CA HIS A 49 12.73 1.51 5.64
C HIS A 49 12.33 2.43 4.48
N PHE A 50 11.53 1.92 3.54
CA PHE A 50 11.04 2.72 2.42
C PHE A 50 10.24 3.95 2.87
N LEU A 51 9.35 3.81 3.85
CA LEU A 51 8.54 4.92 4.38
C LEU A 51 9.28 5.78 5.41
N ASN A 52 10.43 5.34 5.92
CA ASN A 52 11.27 6.18 6.78
C ASN A 52 11.96 7.30 5.99
N ILE A 53 12.12 7.14 4.67
CA ILE A 53 12.56 8.20 3.76
C ILE A 53 11.41 9.20 3.59
N GLU A 54 11.65 10.46 3.94
CA GLU A 54 10.63 11.51 3.95
C GLU A 54 10.02 11.75 2.57
N THR A 55 10.83 11.82 1.52
CA THR A 55 10.36 11.95 0.13
C THR A 55 9.40 10.83 -0.25
N ASN A 56 9.71 9.59 0.12
CA ASN A 56 8.81 8.46 -0.16
C ASN A 56 7.50 8.60 0.59
N ARG A 57 7.56 9.02 1.86
CA ARG A 57 6.37 9.22 2.68
C ARG A 57 5.51 10.36 2.15
N SER A 58 6.08 11.43 1.61
CA SER A 58 5.32 12.57 1.08
C SER A 58 4.57 12.25 -0.21
N PHE A 59 4.97 11.20 -0.95
CA PHE A 59 4.30 10.75 -2.17
C PHE A 59 3.23 9.66 -1.97
N ILE A 60 3.09 9.08 -0.77
CA ILE A 60 2.01 8.10 -0.54
C ILE A 60 0.63 8.78 -0.60
N ARG A 61 -0.34 8.13 -1.24
CA ARG A 61 -1.73 8.62 -1.36
C ARG A 61 -2.76 7.67 -0.78
N GLY A 62 -2.40 6.41 -0.60
CA GLY A 62 -3.26 5.40 -0.01
C GLY A 62 -2.52 4.10 0.21
N VAL A 63 -3.15 3.19 0.93
CA VAL A 63 -2.60 1.85 1.21
C VAL A 63 -3.64 0.78 0.92
N ILE A 64 -3.20 -0.36 0.40
CA ILE A 64 -3.97 -1.60 0.21
C ILE A 64 -3.19 -2.71 0.89
N ALA A 65 -3.85 -3.55 1.70
CA ALA A 65 -3.16 -4.58 2.47
C ALA A 65 -3.74 -5.97 2.25
N ALA A 66 -2.86 -6.93 1.99
CA ALA A 66 -3.22 -8.34 1.99
C ALA A 66 -3.11 -8.91 3.41
N GLY A 67 -3.96 -9.87 3.74
CA GLY A 67 -3.93 -10.57 5.02
C GLY A 67 -4.58 -11.94 4.94
N ASN A 68 -4.89 -12.51 6.10
CA ASN A 68 -5.69 -13.72 6.21
C ASN A 68 -6.76 -13.50 7.28
N THR A 69 -8.01 -13.81 6.95
CA THR A 69 -9.19 -13.59 7.80
C THR A 69 -9.16 -14.42 9.08
N ASN A 70 -8.39 -15.53 9.08
CA ASN A 70 -8.13 -16.34 10.28
C ASN A 70 -7.50 -15.53 11.44
N PHE A 71 -6.90 -14.37 11.16
CA PHE A 71 -6.36 -13.47 12.18
C PHE A 71 -7.41 -12.51 12.78
N GLY A 72 -8.68 -12.64 12.42
CA GLY A 72 -9.80 -11.89 13.01
C GLY A 72 -9.57 -10.38 13.00
N LYS A 73 -9.48 -9.76 14.19
CA LYS A 73 -9.25 -8.31 14.33
C LYS A 73 -7.92 -7.84 13.75
N ALA A 74 -6.95 -8.72 13.61
CA ALA A 74 -5.65 -8.42 13.02
C ALA A 74 -5.60 -8.66 11.49
N TYR A 75 -6.72 -9.04 10.87
CA TYR A 75 -6.82 -9.17 9.42
C TYR A 75 -6.42 -7.85 8.72
N ALA A 76 -5.34 -7.93 7.94
CA ALA A 76 -4.76 -6.83 7.18
C ALA A 76 -4.35 -5.61 8.04
N ILE A 77 -3.97 -5.83 9.31
CA ILE A 77 -3.64 -4.74 10.26
C ILE A 77 -2.48 -3.84 9.80
N ALA A 78 -1.59 -4.33 8.94
CA ALA A 78 -0.53 -3.52 8.35
C ALA A 78 -1.09 -2.30 7.59
N GLY A 79 -2.23 -2.45 6.91
CA GLY A 79 -2.90 -1.35 6.22
C GLY A 79 -3.35 -0.26 7.17
N ASN A 80 -3.95 -0.62 8.31
CA ASN A 80 -4.35 0.36 9.33
C ASN A 80 -3.13 1.09 9.93
N ILE A 81 -2.05 0.36 10.21
CA ILE A 81 -0.83 0.95 10.77
C ILE A 81 -0.25 2.01 9.81
N ILE A 82 -0.15 1.69 8.51
CA ILE A 82 0.35 2.64 7.51
C ILE A 82 -0.62 3.81 7.31
N ALA A 83 -1.92 3.55 7.21
CA ALA A 83 -2.94 4.58 7.02
C ALA A 83 -2.88 5.63 8.15
N GLN A 84 -2.79 5.17 9.40
CA GLN A 84 -2.68 6.05 10.57
C GLN A 84 -1.35 6.80 10.60
N LYS A 85 -0.22 6.12 10.38
CA LYS A 85 1.12 6.75 10.46
C LYS A 85 1.33 7.79 9.35
N CYS A 86 0.83 7.52 8.14
CA CYS A 86 1.03 8.36 6.98
C CYS A 86 -0.15 9.30 6.69
N HIS A 87 -1.23 9.24 7.48
CA HIS A 87 -2.45 10.04 7.28
C HIS A 87 -3.04 9.88 5.87
N VAL A 88 -3.09 8.65 5.37
CA VAL A 88 -3.64 8.30 4.05
C VAL A 88 -4.77 7.28 4.17
N PRO A 89 -5.73 7.24 3.24
CA PRO A 89 -6.81 6.27 3.28
C PRO A 89 -6.33 4.82 3.14
N PHE A 90 -6.95 3.93 3.91
CA PHE A 90 -6.87 2.48 3.71
C PHE A 90 -7.91 2.07 2.65
N LEU A 91 -7.46 1.91 1.41
CA LEU A 91 -8.33 1.84 0.24
C LEU A 91 -9.01 0.48 0.07
N TYR A 92 -8.31 -0.61 0.36
CA TYR A 92 -8.83 -1.96 0.16
C TYR A 92 -8.02 -2.99 0.95
N ARG A 93 -8.64 -4.13 1.25
CA ARG A 93 -7.96 -5.30 1.81
C ARG A 93 -8.47 -6.58 1.19
N PHE A 94 -7.57 -7.54 0.99
CA PHE A 94 -7.90 -8.83 0.40
C PHE A 94 -7.17 -9.98 1.10
N GLU A 95 -7.64 -11.20 0.85
CA GLU A 95 -7.13 -12.40 1.49
C GLU A 95 -6.09 -13.12 0.62
N LEU A 96 -4.98 -13.55 1.24
CA LEU A 96 -3.91 -14.34 0.65
C LEU A 96 -3.36 -13.71 -0.64
N LEU A 97 -3.58 -14.37 -1.79
CA LEU A 97 -3.13 -13.94 -3.11
C LEU A 97 -4.15 -13.06 -3.85
N GLY A 98 -5.34 -12.88 -3.26
CA GLY A 98 -6.47 -12.20 -3.87
C GLY A 98 -7.19 -13.07 -4.91
N THR A 99 -8.50 -12.84 -5.00
CA THR A 99 -9.38 -13.40 -6.02
C THR A 99 -9.37 -12.56 -7.29
N GLU A 100 -9.99 -13.04 -8.37
CA GLU A 100 -10.21 -12.21 -9.56
C GLU A 100 -11.11 -11.00 -9.24
N GLN A 101 -12.09 -11.18 -8.36
CA GLN A 101 -12.96 -10.11 -7.88
C GLN A 101 -12.16 -9.04 -7.13
N ASP A 102 -11.16 -9.44 -6.33
CA ASP A 102 -10.25 -8.49 -5.67
C ASP A 102 -9.44 -7.70 -6.69
N VAL A 103 -8.93 -8.36 -7.73
CA VAL A 103 -8.19 -7.70 -8.82
C VAL A 103 -9.07 -6.64 -9.49
N GLN A 104 -10.31 -6.98 -9.84
CA GLN A 104 -11.24 -6.03 -10.47
C GLN A 104 -11.60 -4.87 -9.53
N SER A 105 -11.88 -5.17 -8.27
CA SER A 105 -12.20 -4.16 -7.25
C SER A 105 -11.05 -3.19 -7.02
N VAL A 106 -9.81 -3.69 -6.95
CA VAL A 106 -8.60 -2.86 -6.83
C VAL A 106 -8.41 -2.00 -8.07
N LYS A 107 -8.52 -2.56 -9.29
CA LYS A 107 -8.39 -1.81 -10.54
C LYS A 107 -9.42 -0.66 -10.63
N GLN A 108 -10.69 -0.95 -10.38
CA GLN A 108 -11.76 0.05 -10.44
C GLN A 108 -11.67 1.09 -9.32
N GLY A 109 -11.33 0.64 -8.11
CA GLY A 109 -11.11 1.48 -6.95
C GLY A 109 -9.97 2.48 -7.17
N LEU A 110 -8.82 2.00 -7.66
CA LEU A 110 -7.67 2.86 -7.98
C LEU A 110 -8.00 3.87 -9.08
N LYS A 111 -8.68 3.45 -10.16
CA LYS A 111 -9.11 4.37 -11.23
C LYS A 111 -9.96 5.52 -10.68
N SER A 112 -10.97 5.18 -9.88
CA SER A 112 -11.87 6.15 -9.25
C SER A 112 -11.14 7.05 -8.24
N PHE A 113 -10.23 6.46 -7.46
CA PHE A 113 -9.43 7.17 -6.49
C PHE A 113 -8.54 8.23 -7.14
N TRP A 114 -7.79 7.86 -8.18
CA TRP A 114 -6.90 8.79 -8.87
C TRP A 114 -7.68 9.90 -9.58
N GLN A 115 -8.83 9.61 -10.19
CA GLN A 115 -9.70 10.65 -10.75
C GLN A 115 -10.09 11.69 -9.70
N ARG A 116 -10.45 11.27 -8.48
CA ARG A 116 -10.78 12.20 -7.39
C ARG A 116 -9.56 12.98 -6.90
N VAL A 117 -8.41 12.33 -6.77
CA VAL A 117 -7.16 12.99 -6.33
C VAL A 117 -6.72 14.05 -7.35
N TYR A 118 -6.82 13.78 -8.64
CA TYR A 118 -6.46 14.76 -9.68
C TYR A 118 -7.51 15.85 -9.85
N ASN A 119 -8.80 15.53 -9.78
CA ASN A 119 -9.87 16.52 -9.88
C ASN A 119 -9.98 17.43 -8.64
N GLY A 120 -9.61 16.93 -7.46
CA GLY A 120 -9.58 17.71 -6.22
C GLY A 120 -8.40 18.70 -6.12
N ASN A 121 -7.45 18.64 -7.06
CA ASN A 121 -6.28 19.53 -7.13
C ASN A 121 -6.38 20.58 -8.25
N HIS A 122 -7.55 20.77 -8.87
CA HIS A 122 -7.82 21.96 -9.68
C HIS A 122 -8.30 23.09 -8.76
N PRO A 123 -7.50 24.14 -8.52
CA PRO A 123 -8.08 25.39 -8.07
C PRO A 123 -8.97 25.88 -9.21
N HIS A 124 -10.28 25.91 -8.97
CA HIS A 124 -11.19 26.67 -9.81
C HIS A 124 -10.80 28.15 -9.71
N GLY A 125 -10.47 28.76 -10.85
CA GLY A 125 -10.48 30.21 -11.05
C GLY A 125 -9.22 30.95 -10.63
#